data_AF-A0A9P7DB69-F1
#
_entry.id   AF-A0A9P7DB69-F1
#
_cell.length_a   1.000
_cell.length_b   1.000
_cell.length_c   1.000
_cell.angle_alpha   90.00
_cell.angle_beta   90.00
_cell.angle_gamma   90.00
#
_symmetry.space_group_name_H-M   'P 1'
#
loop_
_entity.id
_entity.type
_entity.pdbx_description
1 polymer ?
#
loop_
_entity_poly.entity_id
_entity_poly.type
_entity_poly.pdbx_seq_one_letter_code
_entity_poly.pdbx_strand_id
1 'polypeptide(L)'
;MSREPYQSIDITHPVTGEHNNTLILAHVKYIHGRKDVLTEKGVIGLTKFKPVARFGDISYARVGDAYRIARPSWAQDDAKIQEALTTHASL
;
A
#
# COMPACT_ATOMS: atom_id res chain seq x y z
N MET A 1 -3.99 5.02 -16.65
CA MET A 1 -3.89 6.12 -15.65
C MET A 1 -3.20 7.28 -16.33
N SER A 2 -3.84 8.44 -16.39
CA SER A 2 -3.25 9.65 -16.98
C SER A 2 -2.60 10.48 -15.87
N ARG A 3 -1.41 10.99 -16.14
CA ARG A 3 -0.57 11.69 -15.16
C ARG A 3 0.12 12.90 -15.78
N GLU A 4 0.38 13.90 -14.94
CA GLU A 4 1.29 15.01 -15.25
C GLU A 4 2.58 14.86 -14.44
N PRO A 5 3.76 15.14 -15.02
CA PRO A 5 5.01 15.12 -14.27
C PRO A 5 4.99 16.20 -13.19
N TYR A 6 5.46 15.86 -12.00
CA TYR A 6 5.52 16.79 -10.87
C TYR A 6 6.97 17.06 -10.46
N GLN A 7 7.75 16.00 -10.25
CA GLN A 7 9.15 16.11 -9.85
C GLN A 7 9.93 14.86 -10.30
N SER A 8 11.17 15.05 -10.74
CA SER A 8 12.16 13.99 -10.92
C SER A 8 13.27 14.18 -9.90
N ILE A 9 13.62 13.12 -9.18
CA ILE A 9 14.70 13.12 -8.20
C ILE A 9 15.67 12.00 -8.58
N ASP A 10 16.85 12.40 -9.00
CA ASP A 10 17.93 11.45 -9.30
C ASP A 10 18.48 10.87 -8.00
N ILE A 11 18.57 9.55 -7.95
CA ILE A 11 19.13 8.78 -6.83
C ILE A 11 20.56 8.42 -7.23
N THR A 12 21.51 9.19 -6.70
CA THR A 12 22.94 9.01 -6.94
C THR A 12 23.57 8.20 -5.81
N HIS A 13 24.55 7.36 -6.17
CA HIS A 13 25.33 6.64 -5.17
C HIS A 13 26.11 7.65 -4.29
N PRO A 14 26.02 7.56 -2.94
CA PRO A 14 26.51 8.63 -2.06
C PRO A 14 28.04 8.79 -2.06
N VAL A 15 28.79 7.76 -2.47
CA VAL A 15 30.27 7.79 -2.53
C VAL A 15 30.79 8.00 -3.96
N THR A 16 30.40 7.15 -4.93
CA THR A 16 30.87 7.26 -6.33
C THR A 16 30.23 8.39 -7.12
N GLY A 17 29.09 8.92 -6.69
CA GLY A 17 28.33 9.93 -7.43
C GLY A 17 27.61 9.39 -8.67
N GLU A 18 27.70 8.08 -8.93
CA GLU A 18 27.07 7.46 -10.10
C GLU A 18 25.54 7.54 -10.02
N HIS A 19 24.92 7.88 -11.14
CA HIS A 19 23.48 7.95 -11.28
C HIS A 19 22.91 6.56 -11.61
N ASN A 20 22.20 5.96 -10.66
CA ASN A 20 21.73 4.58 -10.80
C ASN A 20 20.22 4.47 -11.04
N ASN A 21 19.44 5.47 -10.63
CA ASN A 21 17.99 5.45 -10.75
C ASN A 21 17.39 6.85 -10.59
N THR A 22 16.21 7.09 -11.16
CA THR A 22 15.45 8.33 -10.97
C THR A 22 14.09 8.01 -10.36
N LEU A 23 13.76 8.63 -9.22
CA LEU A 23 12.42 8.63 -8.67
C LEU A 23 11.57 9.67 -9.42
N ILE A 24 10.50 9.21 -10.07
CA ILE A 24 9.54 10.07 -10.75
C ILE A 24 8.28 10.21 -9.90
N LEU A 25 8.02 11.43 -9.45
CA LEU A 25 6.76 11.82 -8.82
C LEU A 25 5.86 12.47 -9.87
N ALA A 26 4.62 11.99 -9.96
CA ALA A 26 3.65 12.46 -10.94
C ALA A 26 2.26 12.59 -10.31
N HIS A 27 1.53 13.64 -10.68
CA HIS A 27 0.18 13.87 -10.18
C HIS A 27 -0.84 13.16 -11.07
N VAL A 28 -1.76 12.44 -10.43
CA VAL A 28 -2.75 11.57 -11.07
C VAL A 28 -3.96 12.40 -11.46
N LYS A 29 -4.25 12.53 -12.75
CA LYS A 29 -5.45 13.24 -13.22
C LYS A 29 -6.64 12.30 -13.37
N TYR A 30 -6.40 11.13 -13.94
CA TYR A 30 -7.46 10.18 -14.24
C TYR A 30 -7.01 8.75 -14.00
N ILE A 31 -7.89 7.98 -13.36
CA ILE A 31 -7.76 6.52 -13.21
C ILE A 31 -8.79 5.89 -14.13
N HIS A 32 -8.32 5.03 -15.03
CA HIS A 32 -9.19 4.20 -15.88
C HIS A 32 -9.16 2.78 -15.31
N GLY A 33 -10.32 2.21 -15.07
CA GLY A 33 -10.48 0.85 -14.59
C GLY A 33 -11.74 0.23 -15.19
N ARG A 34 -11.76 -1.10 -15.29
CA ARG A 34 -12.96 -1.81 -15.73
C ARG A 34 -14.06 -1.65 -14.68
N LYS A 35 -15.30 -1.45 -15.12
CA LYS A 35 -16.43 -1.27 -14.20
C LYS A 35 -16.71 -2.53 -13.37
N ASP A 36 -16.47 -3.71 -13.92
CA ASP A 36 -16.77 -4.99 -13.28
C ASP A 36 -15.85 -5.35 -12.11
N VAL A 37 -14.66 -4.72 -12.03
CA VAL A 37 -13.75 -4.89 -10.89
C VAL A 37 -14.07 -3.96 -9.71
N LEU A 38 -15.04 -3.05 -9.88
CA LEU A 38 -15.49 -2.18 -8.80
C LEU A 38 -16.45 -2.91 -7.86
N THR A 39 -16.40 -2.51 -6.60
CA THR A 39 -17.41 -2.82 -5.60
C THR A 39 -18.59 -1.85 -5.73
N GLU A 40 -19.70 -2.13 -5.07
CA GLU A 40 -20.88 -1.23 -5.01
C GLU A 40 -20.53 0.17 -4.48
N LYS A 41 -19.47 0.27 -3.67
CA LYS A 41 -18.97 1.53 -3.11
C LYS A 41 -18.04 2.29 -4.06
N GLY A 42 -17.87 1.83 -5.30
CA GLY A 42 -16.98 2.46 -6.29
C GLY A 42 -15.49 2.22 -6.07
N VAL A 43 -15.11 1.35 -5.13
CA VAL A 43 -13.71 1.02 -4.84
C VAL A 43 -13.30 -0.26 -5.58
N ILE A 44 -12.04 -0.35 -6.03
CA ILE A 44 -11.50 -1.56 -6.67
C ILE A 44 -11.50 -2.74 -5.69
N GLY A 45 -12.20 -3.81 -6.05
CA GLY A 45 -12.21 -5.06 -5.29
C GLY A 45 -11.02 -5.93 -5.66
N LEU A 46 -10.14 -6.23 -4.69
CA LEU A 46 -8.92 -7.03 -4.92
C LEU A 46 -9.20 -8.42 -5.51
N THR A 47 -10.29 -9.07 -5.09
CA THR A 47 -10.67 -10.41 -5.56
C THR A 47 -11.04 -10.45 -7.04
N LYS A 48 -11.61 -9.35 -7.57
CA LYS A 48 -11.95 -9.21 -8.99
C LYS A 48 -10.79 -8.64 -9.80
N PHE A 49 -10.06 -7.68 -9.23
CA PHE A 49 -8.95 -7.01 -9.90
C PHE A 49 -7.71 -7.92 -10.07
N LYS A 50 -7.49 -8.86 -9.13
CA LYS A 50 -6.41 -9.88 -9.18
C LYS A 50 -5.03 -9.31 -9.55
N PRO A 51 -4.52 -8.32 -8.81
CA PRO A 51 -3.21 -7.76 -9.11
C PRO A 51 -2.10 -8.79 -8.93
N VAL A 52 -1.01 -8.60 -9.69
CA VAL A 52 0.20 -9.42 -9.65
C VAL A 52 1.33 -8.57 -9.06
N ALA A 53 2.04 -9.12 -8.09
CA ALA A 53 3.24 -8.52 -7.49
C ALA A 53 4.50 -9.15 -8.09
N ARG A 54 5.54 -8.34 -8.26
CA ARG A 54 6.89 -8.79 -8.63
C ARG A 54 7.71 -9.04 -7.37
N PHE A 55 8.45 -10.13 -7.36
CA PHE A 55 9.43 -10.48 -6.34
C PHE A 55 10.85 -10.28 -6.86
N GLY A 56 11.85 -10.67 -6.07
CA GLY A 56 13.23 -10.73 -6.53
C GLY A 56 13.36 -11.58 -7.80
N ASP A 57 14.37 -11.26 -8.61
CA ASP A 57 14.67 -11.94 -9.88
C ASP A 57 13.53 -11.84 -10.92
N ILE A 58 13.09 -12.98 -11.49
CA ILE A 58 12.01 -13.09 -12.49
C ILE A 58 10.71 -13.66 -11.88
N SER A 59 10.62 -13.73 -10.57
CA SER A 59 9.49 -14.33 -9.87
C SER A 59 8.32 -13.35 -9.70
N TYR A 60 7.10 -13.86 -9.84
CA TYR A 60 5.84 -13.11 -9.68
C TYR A 60 4.84 -13.92 -8.86
N ALA A 61 3.97 -13.24 -8.10
CA ALA A 61 2.84 -13.91 -7.44
C ALA A 61 1.55 -13.10 -7.57
N ARG A 62 0.42 -13.81 -7.49
CA ARG A 62 -0.90 -13.19 -7.39
C ARG A 62 -1.17 -12.79 -5.96
N VAL A 63 -1.92 -11.70 -5.76
CA VAL A 63 -2.46 -11.38 -4.43
C VAL A 63 -3.38 -12.52 -3.99
N GLY A 64 -3.06 -13.10 -2.82
CA GLY A 64 -3.80 -14.17 -2.17
C GLY A 64 -4.98 -13.66 -1.35
N ASP A 65 -5.26 -14.33 -0.24
CA ASP A 65 -6.41 -14.02 0.61
C ASP A 65 -6.25 -12.66 1.30
N ALA A 66 -7.30 -11.85 1.23
CA ALA A 66 -7.36 -10.53 1.84
C ALA A 66 -8.23 -10.56 3.10
N TYR A 67 -7.68 -10.08 4.22
CA TYR A 67 -8.43 -9.88 5.45
C TYR A 67 -8.90 -8.43 5.55
N ARG A 68 -10.09 -8.22 6.10
CA ARG A 68 -10.62 -6.90 6.38
C ARG A 68 -10.54 -6.65 7.87
N ILE A 69 -9.52 -5.90 8.27
CA ILE A 69 -9.31 -5.48 9.66
C ILE A 69 -9.75 -4.01 9.76
N ALA A 70 -10.63 -3.70 10.71
CA ALA A 70 -11.01 -2.32 10.97
C ALA A 70 -9.80 -1.55 11.53
N ARG A 71 -9.67 -0.26 11.21
CA ARG A 71 -8.66 0.58 11.84
C ARG A 71 -8.95 0.58 13.35
N PRO A 72 -7.98 0.22 14.22
CA PRO A 72 -8.15 0.32 15.66
C PRO A 72 -8.51 1.75 16.05
N SER A 73 -9.43 1.89 17.00
CA SER A 73 -9.88 3.18 17.49
C SER A 73 -9.63 3.21 18.99
N TRP A 74 -8.81 4.16 19.45
CA TRP A 74 -8.53 4.32 20.87
C TRP A 74 -9.82 4.40 21.70
N ALA A 75 -10.83 5.14 21.21
CA ALA A 75 -12.12 5.27 21.90
C ALA A 75 -12.87 3.93 22.06
N GLN A 76 -12.61 2.94 21.21
CA GLN A 76 -13.26 1.63 21.25
C GLN A 76 -12.40 0.57 21.94
N ASP A 77 -11.09 0.73 21.89
CA ASP A 77 -10.12 -0.27 22.32
C ASP A 77 -9.47 0.04 23.68
N ASP A 78 -9.76 1.22 24.27
CA ASP A 78 -9.11 1.68 25.51
C ASP A 78 -9.19 0.66 26.65
N ALA A 79 -10.39 0.16 26.94
CA ALA A 79 -10.59 -0.81 28.02
C ALA A 79 -9.77 -2.09 27.82
N LYS A 80 -9.68 -2.61 26.59
CA LYS A 80 -8.89 -3.82 26.27
C LYS A 80 -7.39 -3.55 26.38
N ILE A 81 -6.95 -2.35 26.03
CA ILE A 81 -5.55 -1.94 26.13
C ILE A 81 -5.16 -1.79 27.60
N GLN A 82 -5.99 -1.14 28.43
CA GLN A 82 -5.74 -1.03 29.88
C GLN A 82 -5.71 -2.39 30.58
N GLU A 83 -6.61 -3.30 30.19
CA GLU A 83 -6.64 -4.67 30.72
C GLU A 83 -5.33 -5.41 30.38
N ALA A 84 -4.90 -5.38 29.11
CA ALA A 84 -3.65 -6.01 28.68
C ALA A 84 -2.41 -5.43 29.38
N LEU A 85 -2.36 -4.10 29.57
CA LEU A 85 -1.28 -3.43 30.30
C LEU A 85 -1.21 -3.88 31.77
N THR A 86 -2.37 -4.05 32.42
CA THR A 86 -2.46 -4.48 33.81
C THR A 86 -2.02 -5.93 33.98
N THR A 87 -2.44 -6.83 33.08
CA THR A 87 -2.03 -8.24 33.10
C THR A 87 -0.52 -8.40 32.92
N HIS A 88 0.12 -7.60 32.06
CA HIS A 88 1.56 -7.65 31.84
C HIS A 88 2.39 -7.00 32.95
N ALA A 89 1.84 -6.06 33.71
CA ALA A 89 2.50 -5.47 34.88
C ALA A 89 2.45 -6.36 36.15
N SER A 90 1.66 -7.43 36.10
CA SER A 90 1.43 -8.37 37.21
C SER A 90 2.29 -9.65 37.14
N LEU A 91 3.18 -9.74 36.15
CA LEU A 91 4.18 -10.80 35.94
C LEU A 91 5.59 -10.25 36.22
#